data_AF-A0A6D0IMJ6-F1
#
_entry.id   AF-A0A6D0IMJ6-F1
#
_cell.length_a   1.000
_cell.length_b   1.000
_cell.length_c   1.000
_cell.angle_alpha   90.00
_cell.angle_beta   90.00
_cell.angle_gamma   90.00
#
_symmetry.space_group_name_H-M   'P 1'
#
loop_
_entity.id
_entity.type
_entity.pdbx_description
1 polymer ?
#
loop_
_entity_poly.entity_id
_entity_poly.type
_entity_poly.pdbx_seq_one_letter_code
_entity_poly.pdbx_strand_id
1 'polypeptide(L)'
;AELENQRLAGNVSELTEVFARIKQIAGQEHIDPLQTEIGSMVYAVKPGDGSAREQAASCQRVIGGLANIAEEYATKRYRSNVINWGMLPLQMAEAPTFEVGDYIYIPGIKAALDNPGTTFKGYVIHEDAPVTEITLYMESLTAEEREIIKAGSLINFNKNRQM
;
A
#
# COMPACT_ATOMS: atom_id res chain seq x y z
N ALA A 1 10.25 7.17 4.34
CA ALA A 1 11.42 6.89 3.48
C ALA A 1 12.63 6.34 4.26
N GLU A 2 12.95 6.86 5.45
CA GLU A 2 14.15 6.44 6.21
C GLU A 2 14.18 4.94 6.54
N LEU A 3 13.11 4.40 7.12
CA LEU A 3 12.99 2.98 7.48
C LEU A 3 13.18 2.04 6.27
N GLU A 4 12.66 2.42 5.09
CA GLU A 4 12.86 1.68 3.85
C GLU A 4 14.33 1.73 3.38
N ASN A 5 15.00 2.88 3.51
CA ASN A 5 16.42 2.99 3.18
C ASN A 5 17.30 2.15 4.10
N GLN A 6 16.98 2.10 5.40
CA GLN A 6 17.66 1.23 6.36
C GLN A 6 17.49 -0.24 5.97
N ARG A 7 16.26 -0.66 5.64
CA ARG A 7 15.93 -2.01 5.16
C ARG A 7 16.70 -2.38 3.90
N LEU A 8 16.76 -1.48 2.91
CA LEU A 8 17.55 -1.66 1.69
C LEU A 8 19.06 -1.79 1.95
N ALA A 9 19.57 -1.15 3.02
CA ALA A 9 20.94 -1.29 3.48
C ALA A 9 21.18 -2.57 4.32
N GLY A 10 20.16 -3.41 4.51
CA GLY A 10 20.22 -4.65 5.29
C GLY A 10 19.97 -4.45 6.80
N ASN A 11 19.66 -3.23 7.24
CA ASN A 11 19.31 -2.97 8.63
C ASN A 11 17.80 -3.10 8.85
N VAL A 12 17.40 -4.12 9.59
CA VAL A 12 16.00 -4.42 9.93
C VAL A 12 15.73 -4.38 11.44
N SER A 13 16.62 -3.77 12.22
CA SER A 13 16.52 -3.77 13.69
C SER A 13 15.19 -3.20 14.18
N GLU A 14 14.75 -2.08 13.62
CA GLU A 14 13.48 -1.40 13.96
C GLU A 14 12.24 -2.22 13.54
N LEU A 15 12.40 -3.21 12.67
CA LEU A 15 11.31 -4.05 12.16
C LEU A 15 11.20 -5.39 12.90
N THR A 16 12.12 -5.68 13.81
CA THR A 16 12.24 -7.00 14.45
C THR A 16 10.94 -7.43 15.13
N GLU A 17 10.35 -6.54 15.92
CA GLU A 17 9.12 -6.84 16.67
C GLU A 17 7.90 -6.96 15.75
N VAL A 18 7.80 -6.07 14.75
CA VAL A 18 6.74 -6.09 13.73
C VAL A 18 6.76 -7.43 12.98
N PHE A 19 7.93 -7.87 12.50
CA PHE A 19 8.06 -9.12 11.78
C PHE A 19 7.95 -10.36 12.67
N ALA A 20 8.31 -10.27 13.95
CA ALA A 20 8.04 -11.32 14.91
C ALA A 20 6.53 -11.56 15.05
N ARG A 21 5.73 -10.48 15.09
CA ARG A 21 4.26 -10.55 15.09
C ARG A 21 3.70 -11.06 13.77
N ILE A 22 4.20 -10.58 12.62
CA ILE A 22 3.77 -11.06 11.29
C ILE A 22 3.97 -12.57 11.16
N LYS A 23 5.09 -13.11 11.63
CA LYS A 23 5.41 -14.54 11.56
C LYS A 23 4.52 -15.44 12.43
N GLN A 24 3.70 -14.87 13.31
CA GLN A 24 2.67 -15.60 14.06
C GLN A 24 1.37 -15.76 13.27
N ILE A 25 1.20 -15.05 12.16
CA ILE A 25 0.05 -15.19 11.27
C ILE A 25 0.22 -16.48 10.46
N ALA A 26 -0.80 -17.33 10.45
CA ALA A 26 -0.78 -18.59 9.72
C ALA A 26 -0.47 -18.38 8.23
N GLY A 27 0.55 -19.10 7.72
CA GLY A 27 1.02 -18.99 6.35
C GLY A 27 2.01 -17.84 6.09
N GLN A 28 2.40 -17.07 7.11
CA GLN A 28 3.36 -15.96 7.03
C GLN A 28 4.66 -16.22 7.83
N GLU A 29 4.91 -17.47 8.22
CA GLU A 29 6.03 -17.87 9.10
C GLU A 29 7.41 -17.59 8.48
N HIS A 30 7.47 -17.57 7.14
CA HIS A 30 8.71 -17.44 6.37
C HIS A 30 8.93 -16.05 5.75
N ILE A 31 8.13 -15.06 6.13
CA ILE A 31 8.23 -13.72 5.57
C ILE A 31 9.57 -13.06 5.95
N ASP A 32 10.26 -12.54 4.93
CA ASP A 32 11.55 -11.88 5.04
C ASP A 32 11.35 -10.34 5.01
N PRO A 33 11.79 -9.60 6.05
CA PRO A 33 11.79 -8.14 6.01
C PRO A 33 12.61 -7.56 4.84
N LEU A 34 13.66 -8.24 4.39
CA LEU A 34 14.47 -7.77 3.26
C LEU A 34 13.76 -7.94 1.90
N GLN A 35 12.68 -8.72 1.84
CA GLN A 35 11.85 -8.89 0.64
C GLN A 35 10.49 -8.18 0.73
N THR A 36 10.25 -7.41 1.80
CA THR A 36 8.99 -6.72 2.05
C THR A 36 9.18 -5.21 1.97
N GLU A 37 8.50 -4.52 1.05
CA GLU A 37 8.60 -3.05 0.92
C GLU A 37 7.89 -2.35 2.08
N ILE A 38 8.45 -1.23 2.55
CA ILE A 38 7.95 -0.49 3.70
C ILE A 38 7.75 0.98 3.34
N GLY A 39 6.65 1.55 3.81
CA GLY A 39 6.40 2.97 3.67
C GLY A 39 5.10 3.38 4.32
N SER A 40 4.78 4.67 4.20
CA SER A 40 3.61 5.23 4.83
C SER A 40 2.36 5.01 3.99
N MET A 41 1.21 5.16 4.64
CA MET A 41 -0.09 5.13 3.99
C MET A 41 -1.00 6.21 4.57
N VAL A 42 -1.97 6.68 3.80
CA VAL A 42 -2.99 7.62 4.27
C VAL A 42 -4.37 6.97 4.26
N TYR A 43 -5.10 7.08 5.38
CA TYR A 43 -6.51 6.71 5.44
C TYR A 43 -7.40 7.94 5.26
N ALA A 44 -8.47 7.83 4.49
CA ALA A 44 -9.49 8.87 4.36
C ALA A 44 -10.85 8.29 3.98
N VAL A 45 -11.95 8.84 4.53
CA VAL A 45 -13.31 8.40 4.18
C VAL A 45 -13.60 8.62 2.69
N LYS A 46 -13.45 9.87 2.23
CA LYS A 46 -13.80 10.26 0.85
C LYS A 46 -12.74 11.18 0.22
N PRO A 47 -11.50 10.71 -0.01
CA PRO A 47 -10.46 11.55 -0.57
C PRO A 47 -10.74 11.94 -2.03
N GLY A 48 -10.25 13.13 -2.41
CA GLY A 48 -10.36 13.63 -3.77
C GLY A 48 -11.65 14.39 -4.07
N ASP A 49 -12.40 14.79 -3.04
CA ASP A 49 -13.51 15.75 -3.17
C ASP A 49 -12.94 17.17 -3.29
N GLY A 50 -13.15 17.80 -4.45
CA GLY A 50 -12.57 19.11 -4.80
C GLY A 50 -11.48 19.06 -5.87
N SER A 51 -10.49 19.95 -5.80
CA SER A 51 -9.47 20.06 -6.85
C SER A 51 -8.52 18.87 -6.82
N ALA A 52 -8.62 17.98 -7.80
CA ALA A 52 -7.73 16.85 -7.96
C ALA A 52 -6.38 17.28 -8.56
N ARG A 53 -5.58 17.97 -7.73
CA ARG A 53 -4.19 18.37 -8.02
C ARG A 53 -3.29 17.14 -7.92
N GLU A 54 -2.40 16.97 -8.89
CA GLU A 54 -1.45 15.84 -8.91
C GLU A 54 -0.53 15.83 -7.68
N GLN A 55 -0.22 17.02 -7.15
CA GLN A 55 0.62 17.20 -5.96
C GLN A 55 0.05 16.52 -4.72
N ALA A 56 -1.27 16.28 -4.68
CA ALA A 56 -1.91 15.54 -3.60
C ALA A 56 -1.48 14.06 -3.54
N ALA A 57 -0.98 13.49 -4.64
CA ALA A 57 -0.42 12.14 -4.69
C ALA A 57 1.11 12.16 -4.78
N SER A 58 1.69 13.05 -5.59
CA SER A 58 3.15 13.08 -5.79
C SER A 58 3.92 13.34 -4.50
N CYS A 59 3.44 14.27 -3.67
CA CYS A 59 4.09 14.58 -2.40
C CYS A 59 4.09 13.38 -1.44
N GLN A 60 3.02 12.59 -1.42
CA GLN A 60 2.94 11.37 -0.62
C GLN A 60 4.02 10.38 -1.08
N ARG A 61 4.13 10.14 -2.39
CA ARG A 61 5.14 9.24 -2.93
C ARG A 61 6.56 9.70 -2.61
N VAL A 62 6.85 10.99 -2.76
CA VAL A 62 8.18 11.58 -2.49
C VAL A 62 8.63 11.37 -1.05
N ILE A 63 7.71 11.39 -0.08
CA ILE A 63 8.04 11.15 1.35
C ILE A 63 8.02 9.66 1.74
N GLY A 64 7.79 8.76 0.79
CA GLY A 64 7.78 7.32 0.99
C GLY A 64 6.40 6.71 1.23
N GLY A 65 5.34 7.35 0.72
CA GLY A 65 4.00 6.77 0.67
C GLY A 65 3.92 5.62 -0.35
N LEU A 66 3.23 4.54 0.03
CA LEU A 66 3.01 3.36 -0.80
C LEU A 66 1.55 3.15 -1.16
N ALA A 67 0.63 3.58 -0.31
CA ALA A 67 -0.77 3.25 -0.45
C ALA A 67 -1.66 4.33 0.16
N ASN A 68 -2.87 4.43 -0.36
CA ASN A 68 -3.98 5.07 0.34
C ASN A 68 -5.05 4.02 0.58
N ILE A 69 -5.63 4.02 1.78
CA ILE A 69 -6.83 3.24 2.11
C ILE A 69 -7.99 4.22 2.21
N ALA A 70 -9.07 3.97 1.47
CA ALA A 70 -10.26 4.81 1.54
C ALA A 70 -11.53 4.00 1.81
N GLU A 71 -12.56 4.63 2.38
CA GLU A 71 -13.90 4.04 2.33
C GLU A 71 -14.41 4.10 0.88
N GLU A 72 -14.32 5.27 0.26
CA GLU A 72 -14.61 5.48 -1.15
C GLU A 72 -13.76 6.60 -1.76
N TYR A 73 -13.37 6.50 -3.04
CA TYR A 73 -12.72 7.62 -3.74
C TYR A 73 -13.78 8.55 -4.34
N ALA A 74 -13.76 9.85 -3.98
CA ALA A 74 -14.77 10.80 -4.42
C ALA A 74 -14.83 10.96 -5.96
N THR A 75 -13.67 10.91 -6.60
CA THR A 75 -13.54 11.04 -8.05
C THR A 75 -12.51 10.08 -8.60
N LYS A 76 -12.70 9.64 -9.85
CA LYS A 76 -11.70 8.81 -10.57
C LYS A 76 -10.35 9.53 -10.73
N ARG A 77 -10.33 10.85 -10.72
CA ARG A 77 -9.13 11.66 -10.99
C ARG A 77 -8.11 11.56 -9.86
N TYR A 78 -8.52 11.69 -8.60
CA TYR A 78 -7.58 11.54 -7.49
C TYR A 78 -7.02 10.11 -7.42
N ARG A 79 -7.90 9.10 -7.57
CA ARG A 79 -7.50 7.69 -7.68
C ARG A 79 -6.47 7.46 -8.81
N SER A 80 -6.68 8.06 -9.97
CA SER A 80 -5.72 7.99 -11.09
C SER A 80 -4.37 8.61 -10.74
N ASN A 81 -4.34 9.71 -9.98
CA ASN A 81 -3.07 10.30 -9.52
C ASN A 81 -2.33 9.35 -8.56
N VAL A 82 -3.03 8.71 -7.63
CA VAL A 82 -2.43 7.69 -6.73
C VAL A 82 -1.76 6.59 -7.56
N ILE A 83 -2.49 6.05 -8.56
CA ILE A 83 -1.99 5.02 -9.48
C ILE A 83 -0.79 5.52 -10.29
N ASN A 84 -0.87 6.71 -10.88
CA ASN A 84 0.19 7.28 -11.72
C ASN A 84 1.51 7.46 -10.97
N TRP A 85 1.44 7.65 -9.64
CA TRP A 85 2.61 7.73 -8.77
C TRP A 85 3.04 6.37 -8.18
N GLY A 86 2.46 5.27 -8.69
CA GLY A 86 2.80 3.89 -8.34
C GLY A 86 2.31 3.45 -6.97
N MET A 87 1.40 4.22 -6.35
CA MET A 87 0.82 3.88 -5.07
C MET A 87 -0.43 3.02 -5.24
N LEU A 88 -0.76 2.23 -4.21
CA LEU A 88 -1.92 1.35 -4.19
C LEU A 88 -3.19 2.15 -3.81
N PRO A 89 -4.23 2.19 -4.67
CA PRO A 89 -5.50 2.83 -4.36
C PRO A 89 -6.43 1.85 -3.62
N LEU A 90 -6.06 1.48 -2.40
CA LEU A 90 -6.80 0.52 -1.60
C LEU A 90 -8.12 1.11 -1.09
N GLN A 91 -9.09 0.24 -0.87
CA GLN A 91 -10.36 0.54 -0.22
C GLN A 91 -10.72 -0.52 0.82
N MET A 92 -11.54 -0.12 1.80
CA MET A 92 -12.17 -1.03 2.76
C MET A 92 -13.59 -0.57 3.03
N ALA A 93 -14.50 -1.52 3.24
CA ALA A 93 -15.91 -1.22 3.55
C ALA A 93 -16.19 -1.16 5.06
N GLU A 94 -15.33 -1.79 5.85
CA GLU A 94 -15.44 -1.83 7.31
C GLU A 94 -14.84 -0.56 7.91
N ALA A 95 -15.24 -0.22 9.15
CA ALA A 95 -14.59 0.85 9.88
C ALA A 95 -13.12 0.47 10.16
N PRO A 96 -12.17 1.43 10.09
CA PRO A 96 -10.78 1.16 10.36
C PRO A 96 -10.62 0.71 11.81
N THR A 97 -9.92 -0.40 12.01
CA THR A 97 -9.55 -0.92 13.33
C THR A 97 -8.11 -0.58 13.70
N PHE A 98 -7.48 0.34 12.96
CA PHE A 98 -6.09 0.74 13.10
C PHE A 98 -5.98 2.22 13.48
N GLU A 99 -4.90 2.56 14.17
CA GLU A 99 -4.58 3.92 14.59
C GLU A 99 -3.21 4.37 14.05
N VAL A 100 -2.87 5.66 14.25
CA VAL A 100 -1.56 6.17 13.86
C VAL A 100 -0.49 5.48 14.70
N GLY A 101 0.46 4.81 14.03
CA GLY A 101 1.53 4.04 14.67
C GLY A 101 1.42 2.54 14.37
N ASP A 102 0.22 2.05 14.05
CA ASP A 102 0.03 0.67 13.61
C ASP A 102 0.67 0.43 12.23
N TYR A 103 1.14 -0.80 12.02
CA TYR A 103 1.58 -1.26 10.69
C TYR A 103 0.46 -2.04 10.01
N ILE A 104 0.35 -1.90 8.69
CA ILE A 104 -0.55 -2.74 7.88
C ILE A 104 0.29 -3.63 6.99
N TYR A 105 0.21 -4.93 7.24
CA TYR A 105 0.86 -5.97 6.45
C TYR A 105 -0.11 -6.53 5.40
N ILE A 106 0.31 -6.49 4.13
CA ILE A 106 -0.49 -7.00 3.00
C ILE A 106 0.32 -8.07 2.26
N PRO A 107 0.03 -9.37 2.46
CA PRO A 107 0.73 -10.42 1.74
C PRO A 107 0.30 -10.47 0.27
N GLY A 108 1.24 -10.83 -0.61
CA GLY A 108 0.92 -11.19 -2.00
C GLY A 108 0.35 -10.07 -2.87
N ILE A 109 0.60 -8.79 -2.56
CA ILE A 109 -0.02 -7.65 -3.25
C ILE A 109 0.18 -7.64 -4.76
N LYS A 110 1.33 -8.13 -5.26
CA LYS A 110 1.57 -8.25 -6.72
C LYS A 110 0.58 -9.20 -7.40
N ALA A 111 0.25 -10.33 -6.76
CA ALA A 111 -0.74 -11.27 -7.28
C ALA A 111 -2.18 -10.73 -7.13
N ALA A 112 -2.44 -9.94 -6.08
CA ALA A 112 -3.72 -9.26 -5.92
C ALA A 112 -3.99 -8.23 -7.03
N LEU A 113 -2.95 -7.54 -7.53
CA LEU A 113 -3.08 -6.65 -8.68
C LEU A 113 -3.59 -7.40 -9.92
N ASP A 114 -3.16 -8.64 -10.15
CA ASP A 114 -3.58 -9.43 -11.31
C ASP A 114 -5.04 -9.92 -11.23
N ASN A 115 -5.68 -9.80 -10.06
CA ASN A 115 -7.07 -10.18 -9.81
C ASN A 115 -7.88 -8.96 -9.31
N PRO A 116 -8.05 -7.90 -10.12
CA PRO A 116 -8.74 -6.69 -9.67
C PRO A 116 -10.23 -6.95 -9.41
N GLY A 117 -10.78 -6.30 -8.38
CA GLY A 117 -12.18 -6.46 -7.98
C GLY A 117 -12.46 -7.61 -7.01
N THR A 118 -11.45 -8.40 -6.63
CA THR A 118 -11.56 -9.33 -5.51
C THR A 118 -11.05 -8.68 -4.22
N THR A 119 -11.71 -8.99 -3.11
CA THR A 119 -11.20 -8.65 -1.79
C THR A 119 -9.99 -9.52 -1.46
N PHE A 120 -9.10 -8.99 -0.64
CA PHE A 120 -7.94 -9.69 -0.09
C PHE A 120 -7.69 -9.27 1.35
N LYS A 121 -6.92 -10.10 2.07
CA LYS A 121 -6.64 -9.89 3.49
C LYS A 121 -5.46 -8.95 3.67
N GLY A 122 -5.61 -8.01 4.59
CA GLY A 122 -4.52 -7.29 5.24
C GLY A 122 -4.52 -7.60 6.74
N TYR A 123 -3.44 -7.27 7.41
CA TYR A 123 -3.27 -7.50 8.84
C TYR A 123 -2.75 -6.24 9.52
N VAL A 124 -3.47 -5.77 10.53
CA VAL A 124 -3.04 -4.68 11.38
C VAL A 124 -2.14 -5.24 12.47
N ILE A 125 -0.90 -4.76 12.51
CA ILE A 125 0.10 -5.11 13.51
C ILE A 125 0.13 -3.96 14.50
N HIS A 126 -0.51 -4.18 15.64
CA HIS A 126 -0.54 -3.24 16.75
C HIS A 126 0.72 -3.37 17.61
N GLU A 127 1.10 -2.27 18.26
CA GLU A 127 2.21 -2.24 19.22
C GLU A 127 1.95 -3.18 20.41
N ASP A 128 0.75 -3.11 21.02
CA ASP A 128 0.42 -3.79 22.28
C ASP A 128 -0.89 -4.61 22.24
N ALA A 129 -1.44 -4.87 21.05
CA ALA A 129 -2.67 -5.66 20.89
C ALA A 129 -2.47 -6.87 19.95
N PRO A 130 -3.37 -7.88 19.99
CA PRO A 130 -3.36 -8.98 19.03
C PRO A 130 -3.52 -8.48 17.60
N VAL A 131 -2.87 -9.15 16.64
CA VAL A 131 -3.01 -8.84 15.21
C VAL A 131 -4.48 -8.92 14.77
N THR A 132 -4.96 -7.90 14.08
CA THR A 132 -6.33 -7.84 13.56
C THR A 132 -6.34 -8.06 12.05
N GLU A 133 -7.19 -8.94 11.55
CA GLU A 133 -7.40 -9.11 10.11
C GLU A 133 -8.34 -8.02 9.59
N ILE A 134 -8.00 -7.42 8.45
CA ILE A 134 -8.84 -6.46 7.73
C ILE A 134 -9.08 -6.92 6.30
N THR A 135 -10.26 -6.58 5.76
CA THR A 135 -10.59 -6.86 4.36
C THR A 135 -10.35 -5.63 3.50
N LEU A 136 -9.48 -5.77 2.51
CA LEU A 136 -9.11 -4.72 1.56
C LEU A 136 -9.57 -5.11 0.15
N TYR A 137 -9.78 -4.12 -0.70
CA TYR A 137 -9.99 -4.32 -2.11
C TYR A 137 -9.43 -3.15 -2.92
N MET A 138 -9.37 -3.33 -4.23
CA MET A 138 -9.16 -2.24 -5.18
C MET A 138 -10.32 -2.29 -6.17
N GLU A 139 -10.94 -1.14 -6.42
CA GLU A 139 -11.85 -1.00 -7.56
C GLU A 139 -11.18 -1.44 -8.86
N SER A 140 -11.97 -1.79 -9.86
CA SER A 140 -11.49 -2.28 -11.16
C SER A 140 -10.31 -1.45 -11.70
N LEU A 141 -9.18 -2.13 -11.91
CA LEU A 141 -7.98 -1.57 -12.53
C LEU A 141 -7.89 -2.07 -13.97
N THR A 142 -7.69 -1.16 -14.91
CA THR A 142 -7.32 -1.48 -16.28
C THR A 142 -5.98 -2.21 -16.33
N ALA A 143 -5.70 -2.91 -17.43
CA ALA A 143 -4.41 -3.59 -17.61
C ALA A 143 -3.23 -2.62 -17.51
N GLU A 144 -3.37 -1.43 -18.06
CA GLU A 144 -2.33 -0.40 -18.03
C GLU A 144 -2.12 0.13 -16.60
N GLU A 145 -3.18 0.42 -15.85
CA GLU A 145 -3.06 0.85 -14.44
C GLU A 145 -2.33 -0.18 -13.57
N ARG A 146 -2.55 -1.48 -13.81
CA ARG A 146 -1.81 -2.55 -13.09
C ARG A 146 -0.32 -2.51 -13.39
N GLU A 147 0.03 -2.38 -14.67
CA GLU A 147 1.43 -2.33 -15.08
C GLU A 147 2.12 -1.04 -14.63
N ILE A 148 1.40 0.08 -14.56
CA ILE A 148 1.88 1.32 -13.95
C ILE A 148 2.26 1.13 -12.49
N ILE A 149 1.41 0.48 -11.69
CA ILE A 149 1.69 0.19 -10.27
C ILE A 149 2.90 -0.74 -10.15
N LYS A 150 2.95 -1.82 -10.94
CA LYS A 150 4.08 -2.76 -10.92
C LYS A 150 5.41 -2.11 -11.33
N ALA A 151 5.38 -1.13 -12.25
CA ALA A 151 6.55 -0.33 -12.63
C ALA A 151 6.92 0.74 -11.58
N GLY A 152 6.06 0.95 -10.58
CA GLY A 152 6.25 1.92 -9.50
C GLY A 152 5.95 3.38 -9.87
N SER A 153 5.54 3.66 -11.12
CA SER A 153 4.95 4.94 -11.57
C SER A 153 4.64 4.90 -13.07
N LEU A 154 3.82 5.85 -13.54
CA LEU A 154 3.55 6.08 -14.96
C LEU A 154 4.82 6.47 -15.72
N ILE A 155 5.70 7.24 -15.08
CA ILE A 155 6.98 7.66 -15.67
C ILE A 155 7.86 6.42 -15.92
N ASN A 156 7.96 5.52 -14.95
CA ASN A 156 8.73 4.29 -15.09
C ASN A 156 8.13 3.35 -16.14
N PHE A 157 6.81 3.21 -16.14
CA PHE A 157 6.10 2.40 -17.14
C PHE A 157 6.39 2.89 -18.57
N ASN A 158 6.29 4.20 -18.80
CA ASN A 158 6.58 4.79 -20.10
C ASN A 158 8.04 4.62 -20.51
N LYS A 159 8.98 4.79 -19.56
CA LYS A 159 10.41 4.54 -19.80
C LYS A 159 10.67 3.10 -20.22
N ASN A 160 10.04 2.12 -19.57
CA ASN A 160 10.21 0.70 -19.87
C ASN A 160 9.62 0.29 -21.23
N ARG A 161 8.61 1.00 -21.75
CA ARG A 161 8.04 0.73 -23.09
C ARG A 161 8.85 1.32 -24.25
N GLN A 162 9.73 2.28 -23.95
CA GLN A 162 10.58 2.93 -24.96
C GLN A 162 11.94 2.25 -25.12
N MET A 163 12.26 1.27 -24.26
CA MET A 163 13.43 0.40 -24.35
C MET A 163 13.05 -0.92 -25.03
#